data_AF-A0A2U3LM46-F1
#
_entry.id   AF-A0A2U3LM46-F1
#
_cell.length_a   1.000
_cell.length_b   1.000
_cell.length_c   1.000
_cell.angle_alpha   90.00
_cell.angle_beta   90.00
_cell.angle_gamma   90.00
#
_symmetry.space_group_name_H-M   'P 1'
#
loop_
_entity.id
_entity.type
_entity.pdbx_description
1 polymer ?
#
loop_
_entity_poly.entity_id
_entity_poly.type
_entity_poly.pdbx_seq_one_letter_code
_entity_poly.pdbx_strand_id
1 'polypeptide(L)'
;MRRLAASILALAWLVLSAVPALGAVDQGKLNEIKALTQQMSNIKAQIVDKEVEAGILDQTKAGKIKNAMQERQQRIEQDIDKGEFHGLGYKKGCGHKHSNDSPSPQKTE
;
A
#
# COMPACT_ATOMS: atom_id res chain seq x y z
N MET A 1 38.89 33.61 21.11
CA MET A 1 38.36 32.44 20.38
C MET A 1 38.80 31.12 21.02
N ARG A 2 38.40 30.81 22.27
CA ARG A 2 38.75 29.52 22.93
C ARG A 2 37.64 28.94 23.81
N ARG A 3 36.42 29.50 23.78
CA ARG A 3 35.28 29.06 24.61
C ARG A 3 34.06 28.58 23.82
N LEU A 4 34.14 28.55 22.48
CA LEU A 4 33.06 28.08 21.60
C LEU A 4 33.22 26.62 21.15
N ALA A 5 34.40 26.01 21.37
CA ALA A 5 34.66 24.63 20.96
C ALA A 5 34.04 23.59 21.91
N ALA A 6 33.83 23.95 23.19
CA ALA A 6 33.29 23.03 24.18
C ALA A 6 31.76 22.87 24.10
N SER A 7 31.04 23.81 23.49
CA SER A 7 29.57 23.76 23.39
C SER A 7 29.08 22.88 22.23
N ILE A 8 29.88 22.69 21.19
CA ILE A 8 29.51 21.89 20.01
C ILE A 8 29.54 20.39 20.34
N LEU A 9 30.48 19.96 21.20
CA LEU A 9 30.61 18.56 21.60
C LEU A 9 29.41 18.06 22.44
N ALA A 10 28.82 18.95 23.26
CA ALA A 10 27.65 18.62 24.07
C ALA A 10 26.37 18.47 23.24
N LEU A 11 26.22 19.24 22.15
CA LEU A 11 25.07 19.08 21.23
C LEU A 11 25.13 17.75 20.45
N ALA A 12 26.32 17.21 20.18
CA ALA A 12 26.47 15.95 19.47
C ALA A 12 26.03 14.72 20.30
N TRP A 13 26.14 14.79 21.63
CA TRP A 13 25.73 13.70 22.53
C TRP A 13 24.20 13.63 22.73
N LEU A 14 23.47 14.72 22.48
CA LEU A 14 22.02 14.79 22.68
C LEU A 14 21.22 14.11 21.54
N VAL A 15 21.86 13.74 20.43
CA VAL A 15 21.20 13.11 19.27
C VAL A 15 21.20 11.58 19.36
N LEU A 16 21.96 10.97 20.28
CA LEU A 16 22.11 9.50 20.36
C LEU A 16 21.03 8.77 21.19
N SER A 17 20.13 9.47 21.88
CA SER A 17 19.12 8.83 22.74
C SER A 17 17.72 8.74 22.12
N ALA A 18 17.50 9.28 20.92
CA ALA A 18 16.25 9.10 20.19
C ALA A 18 16.22 7.71 19.54
N VAL A 19 16.15 6.66 20.38
CA VAL A 19 15.71 5.34 19.91
C VAL A 19 14.23 5.50 19.61
N PRO A 20 13.78 5.46 18.33
CA PRO A 20 12.35 5.47 18.06
C PRO A 20 11.76 4.26 18.80
N ALA A 21 10.75 4.52 19.63
CA ALA A 21 10.02 3.48 20.33
C ALA A 21 9.32 2.59 19.27
N LEU A 22 9.99 1.52 18.86
CA LEU A 22 9.44 0.46 18.03
C LEU A 22 8.33 -0.23 18.84
N GLY A 23 7.10 0.28 18.77
CA GLY A 23 6.00 -0.30 19.54
C GLY A 23 4.64 0.35 19.32
N ALA A 24 4.58 1.67 19.06
CA ALA A 24 3.33 2.35 18.77
C ALA A 24 3.26 2.75 17.30
N VAL A 25 2.17 2.38 16.61
CA VAL A 25 1.89 2.85 15.26
C VAL A 25 1.62 4.36 15.31
N ASP A 26 2.44 5.14 14.63
CA ASP A 26 2.29 6.59 14.53
C ASP A 26 1.12 6.95 13.62
N GLN A 27 0.04 7.46 14.21
CA GLN A 27 -1.19 7.87 13.52
C GLN A 27 -0.96 9.03 12.54
N GLY A 28 0.00 9.93 12.83
CA GLY A 28 0.39 10.99 11.89
C GLY A 28 1.01 10.40 10.63
N LYS A 29 1.87 9.40 10.79
CA LYS A 29 2.47 8.68 9.65
C LYS A 29 1.46 7.82 8.88
N LEU A 30 0.46 7.24 9.54
CA LEU A 30 -0.63 6.56 8.83
C LEU A 30 -1.43 7.53 7.94
N ASN A 31 -1.70 8.75 8.40
CA ASN A 31 -2.38 9.77 7.58
C ASN A 31 -1.53 10.19 6.36
N GLU A 32 -0.22 10.35 6.54
CA GLU A 32 0.70 10.60 5.41
C GLU A 32 0.66 9.45 4.39
N ILE A 33 0.69 8.19 4.85
CA ILE A 33 0.59 7.01 3.98
C ILE A 33 -0.76 6.98 3.26
N LYS A 34 -1.87 7.28 3.95
CA LYS A 34 -3.21 7.36 3.36
C LYS A 34 -3.24 8.37 2.22
N ALA A 35 -2.74 9.58 2.44
CA ALA A 35 -2.68 10.62 1.42
C ALA A 35 -1.85 10.17 0.20
N LEU A 36 -0.69 9.54 0.41
CA LEU A 36 0.15 9.03 -0.68
C LEU A 36 -0.55 7.92 -1.49
N THR A 37 -1.24 6.98 -0.83
CA THR A 37 -1.96 5.93 -1.55
C THR A 37 -3.13 6.48 -2.37
N GLN A 38 -3.82 7.50 -1.85
CA GLN A 38 -4.88 8.19 -2.58
C GLN A 38 -4.35 8.93 -3.81
N GLN A 39 -3.22 9.64 -3.68
CA GLN A 39 -2.54 10.27 -4.82
C GLN A 39 -2.15 9.24 -5.88
N MET A 40 -1.59 8.10 -5.48
CA MET A 40 -1.23 7.03 -6.40
C MET A 40 -2.46 6.45 -7.11
N SER A 41 -3.59 6.28 -6.43
CA SER A 41 -4.84 5.81 -7.04
C SER A 41 -5.35 6.79 -8.11
N ASN A 42 -5.29 8.08 -7.81
CA ASN A 42 -5.66 9.13 -8.77
C ASN A 42 -4.76 9.12 -10.01
N ILE A 43 -3.43 9.01 -9.83
CA ILE A 43 -2.48 8.92 -10.95
C ILE A 43 -2.80 7.69 -11.82
N LYS A 44 -3.06 6.54 -11.20
CA LYS A 44 -3.44 5.32 -11.95
C LYS A 44 -4.73 5.51 -12.74
N ALA A 45 -5.72 6.21 -12.20
CA ALA A 45 -6.97 6.46 -12.90
C ALA A 45 -6.75 7.35 -14.14
N GLN A 46 -5.88 8.37 -14.01
CA GLN A 46 -5.48 9.22 -15.14
C GLN A 46 -4.68 8.44 -16.19
N ILE A 47 -3.82 7.49 -15.79
CA ILE A 47 -3.13 6.61 -16.74
C ILE A 47 -4.15 5.78 -17.54
N VAL A 48 -5.15 5.21 -16.87
CA VAL A 48 -6.22 4.46 -17.54
C VAL A 48 -6.98 5.34 -18.54
N ASP A 49 -7.25 6.60 -18.20
CA ASP A 49 -7.85 7.56 -19.13
C ASP A 49 -6.95 7.81 -20.35
N LYS A 50 -5.65 8.00 -20.14
CA LYS A 50 -4.69 8.17 -21.23
C LYS A 50 -4.52 6.92 -22.09
N GLU A 51 -4.65 5.74 -21.53
CA GLU A 51 -4.68 4.49 -22.30
C GLU A 51 -5.92 4.40 -23.20
N VAL A 52 -7.07 4.91 -22.75
CA VAL A 52 -8.27 5.03 -23.60
C VAL A 52 -8.08 6.06 -24.69
N GLU A 53 -7.58 7.26 -24.36
CA GLU A 53 -7.29 8.30 -25.34
C GLU A 53 -6.28 7.85 -26.41
N ALA A 54 -5.29 7.04 -26.01
CA ALA A 54 -4.30 6.45 -26.91
C ALA A 54 -4.84 5.26 -27.74
N GLY A 55 -6.08 4.83 -27.52
CA GLY A 55 -6.68 3.67 -28.19
C GLY A 55 -6.09 2.32 -27.76
N ILE A 56 -5.31 2.28 -26.68
CA ILE A 56 -4.73 1.06 -26.10
C ILE A 56 -5.82 0.28 -25.35
N LEU A 57 -6.73 0.99 -24.72
CA LEU A 57 -7.78 0.42 -23.88
C LEU A 57 -9.18 0.87 -24.34
N ASP A 58 -10.13 -0.06 -24.29
CA ASP A 58 -11.53 0.24 -24.56
C ASP A 58 -12.20 0.93 -23.36
N GLN A 59 -13.15 1.83 -23.62
CA GLN A 59 -13.86 2.59 -22.58
C GLN A 59 -14.60 1.68 -21.58
N THR A 60 -15.18 0.57 -22.06
CA THR A 60 -15.86 -0.42 -21.21
C THR A 60 -14.86 -1.12 -20.28
N LYS A 61 -13.67 -1.44 -20.80
CA LYS A 61 -12.60 -2.06 -20.01
C LYS A 61 -12.04 -1.05 -18.99
N ALA A 62 -11.83 0.19 -19.38
CA ALA A 62 -11.41 1.26 -18.49
C ALA A 62 -12.36 1.45 -17.31
N GLY A 63 -13.67 1.45 -17.55
CA GLY A 63 -14.67 1.50 -16.48
C GLY A 63 -14.53 0.36 -15.48
N LYS A 64 -14.36 -0.88 -15.97
CA LYS A 64 -14.14 -2.05 -15.10
C LYS A 64 -12.85 -1.94 -14.27
N ILE A 65 -11.76 -1.46 -14.88
CA ILE A 65 -10.48 -1.27 -14.19
C ILE A 65 -10.61 -0.21 -13.11
N LYS A 66 -11.22 0.94 -13.40
CA LYS A 66 -11.41 2.00 -12.40
C LYS A 66 -12.28 1.55 -11.22
N ASN A 67 -13.34 0.78 -11.47
CA ASN A 67 -14.16 0.22 -10.40
C ASN A 67 -13.35 -0.73 -9.50
N ALA A 68 -12.60 -1.66 -10.10
CA ALA A 68 -11.72 -2.57 -9.35
C ALA A 68 -10.64 -1.81 -8.55
N MET A 69 -10.12 -0.71 -9.12
CA MET A 69 -9.17 0.16 -8.41
C MET A 69 -9.80 0.86 -7.21
N GLN A 70 -11.05 1.32 -7.31
CA GLN A 70 -11.76 1.94 -6.19
C GLN A 70 -11.99 0.94 -5.04
N GLU A 71 -12.45 -0.28 -5.36
CA GLU A 71 -12.61 -1.34 -4.35
C GLU A 71 -11.27 -1.66 -3.65
N ARG A 72 -10.18 -1.74 -4.43
CA ARG A 72 -8.84 -1.95 -3.88
C ARG A 72 -8.39 -0.79 -3.00
N GLN A 73 -8.67 0.45 -3.40
CA GLN A 73 -8.32 1.64 -2.65
C GLN A 73 -9.02 1.66 -1.28
N GLN A 74 -10.31 1.31 -1.23
CA GLN A 74 -11.06 1.21 0.03
C GLN A 74 -10.44 0.19 0.98
N ARG A 75 -10.02 -0.98 0.48
CA ARG A 75 -9.34 -2.00 1.31
C ARG A 75 -8.00 -1.50 1.84
N ILE A 76 -7.24 -0.80 1.01
CA ILE A 76 -5.95 -0.20 1.43
C ILE A 76 -6.19 0.82 2.54
N GLU A 77 -7.18 1.69 2.40
CA GLU A 77 -7.50 2.68 3.43
C GLU A 77 -7.92 2.04 4.75
N GLN A 78 -8.73 0.97 4.70
CA GLN A 78 -9.09 0.20 5.88
C GLN A 78 -7.89 -0.47 6.55
N ASP A 79 -6.98 -1.05 5.77
CA ASP A 79 -5.75 -1.66 6.29
C ASP A 79 -4.83 -0.60 6.92
N ILE A 80 -4.75 0.60 6.34
CA ILE A 80 -3.98 1.74 6.90
C ILE A 80 -4.62 2.20 8.21
N ASP A 81 -5.94 2.38 8.25
CA ASP A 81 -6.64 2.84 9.46
C ASP A 81 -6.47 1.84 10.63
N LYS A 82 -6.29 0.55 10.34
CA LYS A 82 -5.97 -0.50 11.34
C LYS A 82 -4.48 -0.60 11.68
N GLY A 83 -3.60 0.10 10.97
CA GLY A 83 -2.15 -0.08 11.08
C GLY A 83 -1.65 -1.41 10.50
N GLU A 84 -2.46 -2.12 9.72
CA GLU A 84 -2.16 -3.41 9.08
C GLU A 84 -1.68 -3.25 7.62
N PHE A 85 -1.31 -2.03 7.22
CA PHE A 85 -0.78 -1.78 5.89
C PHE A 85 0.67 -2.25 5.76
N HIS A 86 0.88 -3.33 4.99
CA HIS A 86 2.19 -3.98 4.81
C HIS A 86 2.91 -3.56 3.51
N GLY A 87 2.50 -2.45 2.89
CA GLY A 87 3.17 -1.87 1.72
C GLY A 87 2.62 -2.33 0.36
N LEU A 88 3.35 -1.96 -0.70
CA LEU A 88 2.97 -2.17 -2.11
C LEU A 88 3.36 -3.54 -2.67
N GLY A 89 3.96 -4.40 -1.85
CA GLY A 89 4.38 -5.74 -2.24
C GLY A 89 3.22 -6.68 -2.49
N TYR A 90 3.48 -7.75 -3.24
CA TYR A 90 2.55 -8.87 -3.36
C TYR A 90 2.30 -9.44 -1.95
N LYS A 91 1.06 -9.34 -1.43
CA LYS A 91 0.65 -10.28 -0.37
C LYS A 91 0.93 -11.65 -0.94
N LYS A 92 1.89 -12.36 -0.35
CA LYS A 92 2.23 -13.74 -0.71
C LYS A 92 0.91 -14.48 -0.67
N GLY A 93 0.34 -14.75 -1.84
CA GLY A 93 -0.97 -15.36 -1.94
C GLY A 93 -0.91 -16.61 -1.09
N CYS A 94 -1.79 -16.71 -0.09
CA CYS A 94 -2.07 -18.00 0.51
C CYS A 94 -2.38 -18.91 -0.66
N GLY A 95 -1.48 -19.87 -0.92
CA GLY A 95 -1.57 -20.74 -2.07
C GLY A 95 -2.99 -21.26 -2.17
N HIS A 96 -3.59 -21.06 -3.34
CA HIS A 96 -4.87 -21.67 -3.66
C HIS A 96 -4.64 -23.19 -3.54
N LYS A 97 -5.03 -23.78 -2.41
CA LYS A 97 -5.18 -25.23 -2.34
C LYS A 97 -6.30 -25.54 -3.31
N HIS A 98 -5.96 -26.09 -4.47
CA HIS A 98 -6.92 -26.79 -5.31
C HIS A 98 -7.54 -27.91 -4.45
N SER A 99 -8.73 -27.69 -3.92
CA SER A 99 -9.58 -28.80 -3.50
C SER A 99 -10.07 -29.46 -4.78
N ASN A 100 -9.36 -30.51 -5.21
CA ASN A 100 -9.84 -31.46 -6.21
C ASN A 100 -10.96 -32.30 -5.59
N ASP A 101 -12.12 -31.71 -5.36
CA ASP A 101 -13.34 -32.44 -5.03
C ASP A 101 -14.39 -32.11 -6.10
N SER A 102 -14.20 -32.70 -7.28
CA SER A 102 -15.30 -32.88 -8.24
C SER A 102 -15.69 -34.35 -8.21
N PRO A 103 -16.95 -34.70 -7.88
CA PRO A 103 -17.40 -36.08 -7.79
C PRO A 103 -17.42 -36.70 -9.19
N SER A 104 -16.76 -37.85 -9.33
CA SER A 104 -16.74 -38.64 -10.55
C SER A 104 -18.17 -39.14 -10.87
N PRO A 105 -18.70 -38.95 -12.10
CA PRO A 105 -19.98 -39.52 -12.46
C PRO A 105 -19.83 -41.05 -12.64
N GLN A 106 -20.51 -41.80 -11.79
CA GLN A 106 -20.66 -43.25 -11.95
C GLN A 106 -21.41 -43.51 -13.27
N LYS A 107 -20.74 -44.21 -14.18
CA LYS A 107 -21.33 -44.76 -15.39
C LYS A 107 -22.08 -46.03 -15.00
N THR A 108 -23.40 -46.01 -15.10
CA THR A 108 -24.27 -47.18 -15.08
C THR A 108 -24.05 -48.01 -16.35
N GLU A 109 -23.74 -49.30 -16.18
CA GLU A 109 -24.08 -50.36 -17.15
C GLU A 109 -25.29 -51.14 -16.62
#